data_AF-A0A962I0R5-F1
#
_entry.id   AF-A0A962I0R5-F1
#
_cell.length_a   1.000
_cell.length_b   1.000
_cell.length_c   1.000
_cell.angle_alpha   90.00
_cell.angle_beta   90.00
_cell.angle_gamma   90.00
#
_symmetry.space_group_name_H-M   'P 1'
#
loop_
_entity.id
_entity.type
_entity.pdbx_description
1 polymer ?
#
loop_
_entity_poly.entity_id
_entity_poly.type
_entity_poly.pdbx_seq_one_letter_code
_entity_poly.pdbx_strand_id
1 'polypeptide(L)'
;FHGLVIYPLFGDISHDFVTDGYAHALYFTIFLYGFIIGRDERLWTSIGNLRWPLLCLAPLTFIGYRLLADTTSDDASPVQWLSLFCALYLNRWVWLLLLLGWSYRLLNRPWRWLPAANRAVYPWYILHQTITVVAGYHLARMGLGPVWEPLLVLLATVLGCWLIYRWLILPVRWLRPCFGVWEKVPANTRAQRAAAADRTSNRTQHQPG
;
A
#
# COMPACT_ATOMS: atom_id res chain seq x y z
N PHE A 1 24.36 -7.80 1.96
CA PHE A 1 25.05 -6.55 2.36
C PHE A 1 24.68 -6.13 3.78
N HIS A 2 23.43 -5.80 4.10
CA HIS A 2 23.06 -5.39 5.48
C HIS A 2 23.38 -6.43 6.56
N GLY A 3 23.01 -7.70 6.35
CA GLY A 3 23.25 -8.77 7.33
C GLY A 3 24.71 -9.19 7.51
N LEU A 4 25.63 -8.80 6.62
CA LEU A 4 27.06 -9.17 6.71
C LEU A 4 27.94 -8.02 7.22
N VAL A 5 27.53 -6.77 7.00
CA VAL A 5 28.35 -5.58 7.32
C VAL A 5 27.79 -4.80 8.50
N ILE A 6 26.46 -4.70 8.64
CA ILE A 6 25.82 -3.83 9.64
C ILE A 6 25.35 -4.62 10.86
N TYR A 7 24.92 -5.88 10.66
CA TYR A 7 24.56 -6.80 11.75
C TYR A 7 25.65 -6.93 12.84
N PRO A 8 26.94 -7.12 12.53
CA PRO A 8 27.97 -7.22 13.57
C PRO A 8 28.29 -5.90 14.29
N LEU A 9 27.84 -4.75 13.78
CA LEU A 9 28.09 -3.43 14.38
C LEU A 9 26.98 -2.98 15.34
N PHE A 10 25.74 -3.43 15.12
CA PHE A 10 24.56 -2.93 15.85
C PHE A 10 23.72 -4.02 16.53
N GLY A 11 23.98 -5.31 16.26
CA GLY A 11 23.22 -6.41 16.83
C GLY A 11 21.87 -6.66 16.13
N ASP A 12 21.00 -7.42 16.80
CA ASP A 12 19.65 -7.75 16.33
C ASP A 12 18.69 -6.55 16.34
N ILE A 13 17.58 -6.66 15.60
CA ILE A 13 16.51 -5.66 15.54
C ILE A 13 15.84 -5.56 16.93
N SER A 14 16.20 -4.55 17.71
CA SER A 14 15.71 -4.34 19.07
C SER A 14 14.30 -3.74 19.13
N HIS A 15 13.77 -3.25 18.01
CA HIS A 15 12.46 -2.56 17.90
C HIS A 15 12.38 -1.29 18.77
N ASP A 16 13.51 -0.77 19.25
CA ASP A 16 13.57 0.48 19.98
C ASP A 16 13.64 1.65 19.01
N PHE A 17 12.80 2.66 19.24
CA PHE A 17 12.69 3.83 18.38
C PHE A 17 13.97 4.67 18.36
N VAL A 18 14.76 4.66 19.44
CA VAL A 18 15.94 5.54 19.56
C VAL A 18 17.24 4.80 19.28
N THR A 19 17.33 3.52 19.68
CA THR A 19 18.63 2.81 19.70
C THR A 19 18.79 1.76 18.61
N ASP A 20 17.75 1.46 17.83
CA ASP A 20 17.82 0.44 16.77
C ASP A 20 18.48 0.98 15.48
N GLY A 21 19.78 1.28 15.56
CA GLY A 21 20.56 1.80 14.43
C GLY A 21 20.55 0.88 13.21
N TYR A 22 20.44 -0.44 13.41
CA TYR A 22 20.35 -1.43 12.35
C TYR A 22 19.04 -1.32 11.57
N ALA A 23 17.89 -1.29 12.27
CA ALA A 23 16.59 -1.12 11.64
C ALA A 23 16.50 0.21 10.88
N HIS A 24 16.96 1.30 11.49
CA HIS A 24 16.95 2.62 10.86
C HIS A 24 17.76 2.61 9.56
N ALA A 25 18.99 2.07 9.58
CA ALA A 25 19.82 1.98 8.38
C ALA A 25 19.17 1.11 7.29
N LEU A 26 18.58 -0.03 7.65
CA LEU A 26 17.95 -0.96 6.72
C LEU A 26 16.65 -0.39 6.10
N TYR A 27 15.76 0.17 6.91
CA TYR A 27 14.52 0.75 6.40
C TYR A 27 14.78 2.03 5.62
N PHE A 28 15.77 2.83 6.03
CA PHE A 28 16.16 4.03 5.30
C PHE A 28 16.74 3.70 3.92
N THR A 29 17.60 2.68 3.80
CA THR A 29 18.12 2.27 2.48
C THR A 29 17.03 1.71 1.59
N ILE A 30 16.11 0.89 2.11
CA ILE A 30 14.95 0.40 1.35
C ILE A 30 14.06 1.56 0.88
N PHE A 31 13.80 2.53 1.76
CA PHE A 31 13.05 3.74 1.42
C PHE A 31 13.76 4.53 0.30
N LEU A 32 15.09 4.70 0.40
CA LEU A 32 15.87 5.41 -0.60
C LEU A 32 15.83 4.71 -1.96
N TYR A 33 15.96 3.37 -2.00
CA TYR A 33 15.80 2.61 -3.23
C TYR A 33 14.40 2.80 -3.83
N GLY A 34 13.35 2.71 -3.00
CA GLY A 34 11.98 2.98 -3.44
C GLY A 34 11.78 4.39 -3.97
N PHE A 35 12.38 5.40 -3.33
CA PHE A 35 12.33 6.80 -3.77
C PHE A 35 13.01 7.00 -5.12
N ILE A 36 14.20 6.43 -5.32
CA ILE A 36 14.95 6.53 -6.58
C ILE A 36 14.17 5.84 -7.71
N ILE A 37 13.69 4.62 -7.48
CA ILE A 37 12.89 3.85 -8.46
C ILE A 37 11.57 4.58 -8.77
N GLY A 38 10.91 5.17 -7.77
CA GLY A 38 9.66 5.91 -7.93
C GLY A 38 9.80 7.19 -8.77
N ARG A 39 11.00 7.78 -8.82
CA ARG A 39 11.30 9.03 -9.54
C ARG A 39 11.69 8.82 -11.01
N ASP A 40 12.11 7.61 -11.38
CA ASP A 40 12.61 7.32 -12.73
C ASP A 40 11.48 6.95 -13.71
N GLU A 41 11.01 7.93 -14.48
CA GLU A 41 9.98 7.73 -15.50
C GLU A 41 10.38 6.74 -16.61
N ARG A 42 11.68 6.60 -16.91
CA ARG A 42 12.16 5.68 -17.95
C ARG A 42 11.99 4.24 -17.50
N LEU A 43 12.30 3.97 -16.23
CA LEU A 43 12.08 2.66 -15.62
C LEU A 43 10.60 2.28 -15.65
N TRP A 44 9.71 3.19 -15.22
CA TRP A 44 8.26 2.93 -15.24
C TRP A 44 7.69 2.74 -16.65
N THR A 45 8.19 3.52 -17.62
CA THR A 45 7.80 3.37 -19.02
C THR A 45 8.24 2.00 -19.56
N SER A 46 9.44 1.55 -19.21
CA SER A 46 9.98 0.25 -19.61
C SER A 46 9.16 -0.90 -19.03
N ILE A 47 8.86 -0.86 -17.72
CA ILE A 47 7.98 -1.84 -17.06
C ILE A 47 6.58 -1.84 -17.69
N GLY A 48 6.03 -0.65 -17.98
CA GLY A 48 4.74 -0.50 -18.65
C GLY A 48 4.73 -1.11 -20.07
N ASN A 49 5.85 -1.06 -20.79
CA ASN A 49 5.98 -1.68 -22.13
C ASN A 49 6.13 -3.20 -22.06
N LEU A 50 6.74 -3.72 -20.99
CA LEU A 50 6.88 -5.16 -20.72
C LEU A 50 5.60 -5.85 -20.24
N ARG A 51 4.49 -5.12 -20.04
CA ARG A 51 3.23 -5.67 -19.49
C ARG A 51 2.68 -6.91 -20.23
N TRP A 52 2.85 -6.97 -21.55
CA TRP A 52 2.38 -8.10 -22.37
C TRP A 52 3.32 -9.30 -22.27
N PRO A 53 4.66 -9.14 -22.43
CA PRO A 53 5.61 -10.21 -22.09
C PRO A 53 5.41 -10.75 -20.67
N LEU A 54 5.24 -9.86 -19.68
CA LEU A 54 5.01 -10.24 -18.28
C LEU A 54 3.70 -11.01 -18.09
N LEU A 55 2.67 -10.73 -18.90
CA LEU A 55 1.37 -11.42 -18.83
C LEU A 55 1.51 -12.88 -19.24
N CYS A 56 2.39 -13.19 -20.19
CA CYS A 56 2.73 -14.56 -20.57
C CYS A 56 3.75 -15.19 -19.60
N LEU A 57 4.72 -14.42 -19.13
CA LEU A 57 5.80 -14.92 -18.27
C LEU A 57 5.33 -15.27 -16.85
N ALA A 58 4.36 -14.54 -16.30
CA ALA A 58 3.81 -14.78 -14.96
C ALA A 58 3.20 -16.19 -14.79
N PRO A 59 2.27 -16.65 -15.65
CA PRO A 59 1.77 -18.02 -15.55
C PRO A 59 2.84 -19.06 -15.89
N LEU A 60 3.77 -18.77 -16.82
CA LEU A 60 4.85 -19.70 -17.15
C LEU A 60 5.78 -19.96 -15.96
N THR A 61 6.19 -18.89 -15.28
CA THR A 61 7.02 -18.99 -14.07
C THR A 61 6.26 -19.62 -12.90
N PHE A 62 4.94 -19.42 -12.81
CA PHE A 62 4.10 -20.11 -11.84
C PHE A 62 4.06 -21.63 -12.10
N ILE A 63 3.84 -22.05 -13.35
CA ILE A 63 3.86 -23.46 -13.75
C ILE A 63 5.24 -24.07 -13.46
N GLY A 64 6.32 -23.39 -13.84
CA GLY A 64 7.69 -23.85 -13.56
C GLY A 64 7.96 -24.02 -12.06
N TYR A 65 7.53 -23.06 -11.23
CA TYR A 65 7.61 -23.17 -9.78
C TYR A 65 6.80 -24.36 -9.24
N ARG A 66 5.56 -24.55 -9.71
CA ARG A 66 4.69 -25.66 -9.27
C ARG A 66 5.27 -27.03 -9.62
N LEU A 67 5.77 -27.19 -10.85
CA LEU A 67 6.44 -28.43 -11.26
C LEU A 67 7.64 -28.73 -10.39
N LEU A 68 8.47 -27.73 -10.10
CA LEU A 68 9.65 -27.91 -9.28
C LEU A 68 9.28 -28.24 -7.82
N ALA A 69 8.26 -27.57 -7.28
CA ALA A 69 7.72 -27.85 -5.95
C ALA A 69 7.17 -29.28 -5.84
N ASP A 70 6.44 -29.75 -6.84
CA ASP A 70 5.85 -31.10 -6.84
C ASP A 70 6.93 -32.20 -6.98
N THR A 71 8.10 -31.89 -7.56
CA THR A 71 9.25 -32.82 -7.66
C THR A 71 10.24 -32.75 -6.48
N THR A 72 10.13 -31.73 -5.62
CA THR A 72 11.05 -31.53 -4.50
C THR A 72 10.48 -32.20 -3.26
N SER A 73 11.07 -33.32 -2.85
CA SER A 73 10.76 -34.01 -1.60
C SER A 73 11.49 -33.40 -0.39
N ASP A 74 11.10 -33.77 0.83
CA ASP A 74 11.78 -33.29 2.05
C ASP A 74 13.28 -33.66 2.09
N ASP A 75 13.64 -34.82 1.51
CA ASP A 75 15.04 -35.28 1.39
C ASP A 75 15.78 -34.68 0.17
N ALA A 76 15.24 -33.64 -0.44
CA ALA A 76 15.82 -33.01 -1.62
C ALA A 76 17.22 -32.44 -1.36
N SER A 77 18.07 -32.48 -2.39
CA SER A 77 19.43 -31.93 -2.29
C SER A 77 19.41 -30.41 -2.10
N PRO A 78 20.46 -29.81 -1.51
CA PRO A 78 20.55 -28.35 -1.35
C PRO A 78 20.37 -27.55 -2.65
N VAL A 79 20.78 -28.13 -3.79
CA VAL A 79 20.64 -27.50 -5.11
C VAL A 79 19.17 -27.46 -5.56
N GLN A 80 18.39 -28.49 -5.25
CA GLN A 80 16.95 -28.53 -5.55
C GLN A 80 16.17 -27.53 -4.69
N TRP A 81 16.53 -27.41 -3.41
CA TRP A 81 15.97 -26.37 -2.55
C TRP A 81 16.31 -24.96 -3.06
N LEU A 82 17.56 -24.72 -3.45
CA LEU A 82 17.97 -23.44 -4.02
C LEU A 82 17.20 -23.11 -5.31
N SER A 83 17.04 -24.08 -6.21
CA SER A 83 16.29 -23.87 -7.46
C SER A 83 14.81 -23.58 -7.19
N LEU A 84 14.20 -24.28 -6.22
CA LEU A 84 12.82 -24.01 -5.77
C LEU A 84 12.65 -22.59 -5.23
N PHE A 85 13.56 -22.14 -4.36
CA PHE A 85 13.53 -20.78 -3.83
C PHE A 85 13.70 -19.74 -4.94
N CYS A 86 14.69 -19.93 -5.83
CA CYS A 86 14.89 -19.05 -6.98
C CYS A 86 13.64 -18.96 -7.87
N ALA A 87 13.00 -20.09 -8.17
CA ALA A 87 11.76 -20.14 -8.94
C ALA A 87 10.61 -19.41 -8.23
N LEU A 88 10.45 -19.61 -6.92
CA LEU A 88 9.44 -18.94 -6.10
C LEU A 88 9.63 -17.42 -6.08
N TYR A 89 10.85 -16.94 -5.84
CA TYR A 89 11.15 -15.51 -5.82
C TYR A 89 11.00 -14.89 -7.21
N LEU A 90 11.48 -15.56 -8.26
CA LEU A 90 11.30 -15.10 -9.63
C LEU A 90 9.82 -14.97 -9.97
N ASN A 91 9.02 -15.99 -9.68
CA ASN A 91 7.56 -15.95 -9.87
C ASN A 91 6.96 -14.73 -9.14
N ARG A 92 7.26 -14.53 -7.85
CA ARG A 92 6.76 -13.37 -7.08
C ARG A 92 7.12 -12.04 -7.75
N TRP A 93 8.37 -11.86 -8.18
CA TRP A 93 8.83 -10.64 -8.85
C TRP A 93 8.15 -10.42 -10.19
N VAL A 94 7.97 -11.46 -11.01
CA VAL A 94 7.28 -11.36 -12.30
C VAL A 94 5.83 -10.94 -12.11
N TRP A 95 5.12 -11.52 -11.13
CA TRP A 95 3.75 -11.12 -10.78
C TRP A 95 3.68 -9.67 -10.29
N LEU A 96 4.64 -9.24 -9.44
CA LEU A 96 4.71 -7.86 -8.98
C LEU A 96 4.94 -6.89 -10.15
N LEU A 97 5.90 -7.16 -11.03
CA LEU A 97 6.18 -6.34 -12.20
C LEU A 97 5.00 -6.31 -13.18
N LEU A 98 4.29 -7.43 -13.35
CA LEU A 98 3.08 -7.50 -14.16
C LEU A 98 2.01 -6.54 -13.62
N LEU A 99 1.70 -6.65 -12.33
CA LEU A 99 0.71 -5.79 -11.67
C LEU A 99 1.12 -4.32 -11.73
N LEU A 100 2.39 -4.00 -11.46
CA LEU A 100 2.92 -2.65 -11.54
C LEU A 100 2.87 -2.08 -12.97
N GLY A 101 3.24 -2.87 -13.98
CA GLY A 101 3.23 -2.45 -15.39
C GLY A 101 1.83 -2.16 -15.91
N TRP A 102 0.85 -3.01 -15.57
CA TRP A 102 -0.55 -2.74 -15.89
C TRP A 102 -1.12 -1.56 -15.10
N SER A 103 -0.81 -1.47 -13.81
CA SER A 103 -1.25 -0.36 -12.97
C SER A 103 -0.72 0.98 -13.48
N TYR A 104 0.56 1.06 -13.86
CA TYR A 104 1.14 2.28 -14.42
C TYR A 104 0.43 2.73 -15.71
N ARG A 105 0.03 1.80 -16.59
CA ARG A 105 -0.65 2.14 -17.86
C ARG A 105 -2.13 2.47 -17.68
N LEU A 106 -2.80 1.85 -16.72
CA LEU A 106 -4.26 1.96 -16.55
C LEU A 106 -4.66 3.01 -15.48
N LEU A 107 -3.92 3.07 -14.37
CA LEU A 107 -4.25 3.92 -13.22
C LEU A 107 -3.57 5.30 -13.27
N ASN A 108 -2.51 5.48 -14.06
CA ASN A 108 -1.84 6.79 -14.20
C ASN A 108 -2.62 7.76 -15.11
N ARG A 109 -3.90 7.96 -14.77
CA ARG A 109 -4.84 8.87 -15.45
C ARG A 109 -5.58 9.70 -14.40
N PRO A 110 -6.00 10.93 -14.73
CA PRO A 110 -6.72 11.79 -13.78
C PRO A 110 -8.18 11.32 -13.61
N TRP A 111 -8.40 10.33 -12.74
CA TRP A 111 -9.74 9.85 -12.44
C TRP A 111 -10.49 10.82 -11.52
N ARG A 112 -11.78 11.07 -11.80
CA ARG A 112 -12.65 11.94 -10.98
C ARG A 112 -12.76 11.49 -9.52
N TRP A 113 -12.63 10.19 -9.26
CA TRP A 113 -12.72 9.58 -7.93
C TRP A 113 -11.36 9.42 -7.23
N LEU A 114 -10.24 9.73 -7.90
CA LEU A 114 -8.89 9.60 -7.34
C LEU A 114 -8.69 10.42 -6.05
N PRO A 115 -9.18 11.68 -5.94
CA PRO A 115 -9.07 12.43 -4.70
C PRO A 115 -9.90 11.83 -3.55
N ALA A 116 -10.99 11.12 -3.85
CA ALA A 116 -11.77 10.42 -2.84
C ALA A 116 -11.06 9.13 -2.39
N ALA A 117 -10.52 8.35 -3.34
CA ALA A 117 -9.73 7.16 -3.04
C ALA A 117 -8.48 7.49 -2.22
N ASN A 118 -7.70 8.51 -2.60
CA ASN A 118 -6.50 8.91 -1.87
C ASN A 118 -6.79 9.28 -0.40
N ARG A 119 -7.97 9.84 -0.12
CA ARG A 119 -8.42 10.12 1.26
C ARG A 119 -8.82 8.87 2.02
N ALA A 120 -9.35 7.85 1.33
CA ALA A 120 -9.78 6.60 1.94
C ALA A 120 -8.63 5.60 2.14
N VAL A 121 -7.56 5.66 1.34
CA VAL A 121 -6.43 4.70 1.36
C VAL A 121 -5.80 4.57 2.73
N TYR A 122 -5.48 5.67 3.41
CA TYR A 122 -4.85 5.61 4.74
C TYR A 122 -5.75 4.99 5.81
N PRO A 123 -7.02 5.41 5.97
CA PRO A 123 -7.97 4.71 6.83
C PRO A 123 -8.10 3.22 6.53
N TRP A 124 -8.24 2.86 5.26
CA TRP A 124 -8.36 1.46 4.84
C TRP A 124 -7.10 0.67 5.17
N TYR A 125 -5.92 1.26 5.00
CA TYR A 125 -4.65 0.65 5.35
C TYR A 125 -4.55 0.31 6.84
N ILE A 126 -5.04 1.17 7.75
CA ILE A 126 -5.02 0.85 9.19
C ILE A 126 -6.05 -0.24 9.53
N LEU A 127 -7.23 -0.17 8.91
CA LEU A 127 -8.36 -1.03 9.27
C LEU A 127 -8.27 -2.44 8.68
N HIS A 128 -7.82 -2.59 7.43
CA HIS A 128 -7.96 -3.85 6.71
C HIS A 128 -7.30 -5.03 7.42
N GLN A 129 -6.11 -4.84 8.02
CA GLN A 129 -5.40 -5.93 8.69
C GLN A 129 -6.16 -6.40 9.93
N THR A 130 -6.63 -5.48 10.77
CA THR A 130 -7.39 -5.84 11.98
C THR A 130 -8.68 -6.57 11.63
N ILE A 131 -9.42 -6.09 10.62
CA ILE A 131 -10.66 -6.74 10.15
C ILE A 131 -10.35 -8.10 9.53
N THR A 132 -9.29 -8.21 8.72
CA THR A 132 -8.90 -9.48 8.08
C THR A 132 -8.54 -10.54 9.12
N VAL A 133 -7.81 -10.18 10.18
CA VAL A 133 -7.45 -11.11 11.26
C VAL A 133 -8.69 -11.55 12.03
N VAL A 134 -9.57 -10.62 12.42
CA VAL A 134 -10.80 -10.95 13.15
C VAL A 134 -11.73 -11.81 12.28
N ALA A 135 -11.97 -11.40 11.03
CA ALA A 135 -12.78 -12.15 10.09
C ALA A 135 -12.18 -13.53 9.81
N GLY A 136 -10.87 -13.61 9.54
CA GLY A 136 -10.15 -14.86 9.32
C GLY A 136 -10.26 -15.81 10.50
N TYR A 137 -10.07 -15.31 11.73
CA TYR A 137 -10.20 -16.11 12.95
C TYR A 137 -11.60 -16.70 13.12
N HIS A 138 -12.65 -15.89 12.89
CA HIS A 138 -14.03 -16.36 13.06
C HIS A 138 -14.48 -17.27 11.91
N LEU A 139 -14.12 -16.97 10.66
CA LEU A 139 -14.52 -17.75 9.49
C LEU A 139 -13.75 -19.07 9.38
N ALA A 140 -12.48 -19.11 9.76
CA ALA A 140 -11.69 -20.35 9.78
C ALA A 140 -12.28 -21.39 10.73
N ARG A 141 -12.99 -20.96 11.79
CA ARG A 141 -13.71 -21.87 12.70
C ARG A 141 -14.96 -22.50 12.09
N MET A 142 -15.47 -21.95 10.98
CA MET A 142 -16.70 -22.44 10.34
C MET A 142 -16.42 -23.55 9.31
N GLY A 143 -15.17 -23.80 8.93
CA GLY A 143 -14.79 -24.90 8.03
C GLY A 143 -15.46 -24.84 6.66
N LEU A 144 -15.62 -23.63 6.10
CA LEU A 144 -16.32 -23.40 4.83
C LEU A 144 -15.48 -23.78 3.60
N GLY A 145 -14.24 -24.22 3.83
CA GLY A 145 -13.35 -24.76 2.80
C GLY A 145 -12.55 -23.69 2.06
N PRO A 146 -11.66 -24.11 1.14
CA PRO A 146 -10.57 -23.27 0.61
C PRO A 146 -11.01 -22.15 -0.34
N VAL A 147 -12.30 -22.12 -0.74
CA VAL A 147 -12.84 -21.10 -1.66
C VAL A 147 -13.70 -20.09 -0.91
N TRP A 148 -14.66 -20.56 -0.12
CA TRP A 148 -15.63 -19.68 0.55
C TRP A 148 -15.01 -18.93 1.72
N GLU A 149 -14.09 -19.54 2.47
CA GLU A 149 -13.40 -18.86 3.57
C GLU A 149 -12.66 -17.59 3.11
N PRO A 150 -11.70 -17.66 2.16
CA PRO A 150 -10.98 -16.46 1.74
C PRO A 150 -11.89 -15.45 1.04
N LEU A 151 -12.92 -15.90 0.32
CA LEU A 151 -13.87 -15.01 -0.35
C LEU A 151 -14.71 -14.22 0.65
N LEU A 152 -15.19 -14.87 1.71
CA LEU A 152 -15.93 -14.22 2.78
C LEU A 152 -15.03 -13.31 3.64
N VAL A 153 -13.77 -13.70 3.89
CA VAL A 153 -12.79 -12.82 4.55
C VAL A 153 -12.56 -11.56 3.72
N LEU A 154 -12.34 -11.71 2.41
CA LEU A 154 -12.16 -10.58 1.50
C LEU A 154 -13.39 -9.65 1.53
N LEU A 155 -14.60 -10.22 1.43
CA LEU A 155 -15.84 -9.47 1.46
C LEU A 155 -16.01 -8.73 2.79
N ALA A 156 -15.79 -9.41 3.92
CA ALA A 156 -15.85 -8.83 5.25
C ALA A 156 -14.85 -7.69 5.42
N THR A 157 -13.63 -7.84 4.94
CA THR A 157 -12.60 -6.78 4.99
C THR A 157 -12.99 -5.58 4.15
N VAL A 158 -13.41 -5.77 2.90
CA VAL A 158 -13.80 -4.66 2.01
C VAL A 158 -15.03 -3.92 2.56
N LEU A 159 -16.07 -4.65 2.96
CA LEU A 159 -17.28 -4.06 3.53
C LEU A 159 -17.01 -3.40 4.87
N GLY A 160 -16.23 -4.03 5.75
CA GLY A 160 -15.85 -3.49 7.05
C GLY A 160 -15.06 -2.20 6.93
N CYS A 161 -14.03 -2.16 6.06
CA CYS A 161 -13.27 -0.94 5.77
C CYS A 161 -14.18 0.17 5.23
N TRP A 162 -15.08 -0.15 4.29
CA TRP A 162 -16.01 0.81 3.72
C TRP A 162 -17.00 1.36 4.75
N LEU A 163 -17.61 0.49 5.56
CA LEU A 163 -18.55 0.84 6.62
C LEU A 163 -17.89 1.74 7.67
N ILE A 164 -16.76 1.33 8.22
CA ILE A 164 -16.06 2.09 9.26
C ILE A 164 -15.57 3.44 8.72
N TYR A 165 -15.02 3.46 7.50
CA TYR A 165 -14.62 4.73 6.88
C TYR A 165 -15.81 5.68 6.70
N ARG A 166 -16.94 5.18 6.17
CA ARG A 166 -18.11 6.00 5.83
C ARG A 166 -18.90 6.46 7.06
N TRP A 167 -19.05 5.58 8.04
CA TRP A 167 -19.97 5.75 9.18
C TRP A 167 -19.28 6.12 10.50
N LEU A 168 -17.98 5.91 10.63
CA LEU A 168 -17.25 6.28 11.85
C LEU A 168 -16.26 7.43 11.57
N ILE A 169 -15.38 7.25 10.58
CA ILE A 169 -14.26 8.18 10.35
C ILE A 169 -14.74 9.50 9.73
N LEU A 170 -15.63 9.45 8.74
CA LEU A 170 -16.18 10.66 8.13
C LEU A 170 -17.03 11.51 9.10
N PRO A 171 -17.96 10.98 9.90
CA PRO A 171 -18.76 11.81 10.80
C PRO A 171 -18.00 12.29 12.06
N VAL A 172 -17.07 11.51 12.60
CA VAL A 172 -16.37 11.88 13.85
C VAL A 172 -15.18 12.79 13.57
N ARG A 173 -15.37 14.10 13.77
CA ARG A 173 -14.38 15.15 13.44
C ARG A 173 -13.01 14.98 14.12
N TRP A 174 -12.97 14.35 15.30
CA TRP A 174 -11.75 14.10 16.07
C TRP A 174 -10.90 12.95 15.51
N LEU A 175 -11.52 11.97 14.83
CA LEU A 175 -10.80 10.84 14.23
C LEU A 175 -10.17 11.22 12.89
N ARG A 176 -10.71 12.21 12.19
CA ARG A 176 -10.21 12.70 10.89
C ARG A 176 -8.71 13.02 10.87
N PRO A 177 -8.12 13.77 11.84
CA PRO A 177 -6.69 14.03 11.87
C PRO A 177 -5.85 12.76 12.12
N CYS A 178 -6.32 11.84 12.98
CA CYS A 178 -5.64 10.55 13.23
C CYS A 178 -5.59 9.66 11.99
N PHE A 179 -6.54 9.82 11.07
CA PHE A 179 -6.62 9.06 9.82
C PHE A 179 -6.18 9.86 8.58
N GLY A 180 -5.46 10.98 8.76
CA GLY A 180 -4.90 11.76 7.65
C GLY A 180 -5.93 12.41 6.72
N VAL A 181 -7.21 12.47 7.13
CA VAL A 181 -8.29 13.10 6.37
C VAL A 181 -8.32 14.59 6.74
N TRP A 182 -7.43 15.37 6.14
CA TRP A 182 -7.43 16.82 6.30
C TRP A 182 -8.59 17.41 5.48
N GLU A 183 -9.50 18.14 6.14
CA GLU A 183 -10.37 19.07 5.43
C GLU A 183 -9.49 20.19 4.90
N LYS A 184 -9.14 20.15 3.60
CA LYS A 184 -8.69 21.36 2.92
C LYS A 184 -9.83 22.37 3.06
N VAL A 185 -9.66 23.37 3.91
CA VAL A 185 -10.52 24.55 3.92
C VAL A 185 -10.61 25.02 2.47
N PRO A 186 -11.80 25.06 1.85
CA PRO A 186 -11.92 25.45 0.46
C PRO A 186 -11.31 26.85 0.29
N ALA A 187 -10.39 27.01 -0.66
CA ALA A 187 -9.75 28.30 -0.93
C ALA A 187 -10.79 29.42 -1.16
N ASN A 188 -11.97 29.06 -1.68
CA ASN A 188 -13.12 29.95 -1.83
C ASN A 188 -13.56 30.59 -0.50
N THR A 189 -13.55 29.87 0.62
CA THR A 189 -13.95 30.42 1.92
C THR A 189 -12.95 31.45 2.45
N ARG A 190 -11.66 31.32 2.11
CA ARG A 190 -10.63 32.31 2.50
C ARG A 190 -10.71 33.58 1.64
N ALA A 191 -10.94 33.43 0.34
CA ALA A 191 -11.16 34.54 -0.58
C ALA A 191 -12.48 35.29 -0.28
N GLN A 192 -13.57 34.57 0.01
CA GLN A 192 -14.86 35.15 0.41
C GLN A 192 -14.79 35.86 1.76
N ARG A 193 -14.05 35.31 2.74
CA ARG A 193 -13.81 35.98 4.03
C ARG A 193 -12.96 37.23 3.90
N ALA A 194 -11.93 37.21 3.05
CA ALA A 194 -11.11 38.39 2.76
C ALA A 194 -11.94 39.48 2.05
N ALA A 195 -12.76 39.12 1.05
CA ALA A 195 -13.64 40.05 0.36
C ALA A 195 -14.77 40.60 1.25
N ALA A 196 -15.27 39.81 2.21
CA ALA A 196 -16.25 40.28 3.19
C ALA A 196 -15.64 41.25 4.20
N ALA A 197 -14.41 41.00 4.66
CA ALA A 197 -13.69 41.88 5.58
C ALA A 197 -13.36 43.25 4.95
N ASP A 198 -13.01 43.26 3.66
CA ASP A 198 -12.72 44.48 2.90
C ASP A 198 -13.97 45.36 2.70
N ARG A 199 -15.13 44.73 2.45
CA ARG A 199 -16.42 45.43 2.37
C ARG A 199 -16.87 46.04 3.69
N THR A 200 -16.57 45.41 4.82
CA THR A 200 -16.89 45.98 6.15
C THR A 200 -16.00 47.16 6.50
N SER A 201 -14.71 47.11 6.15
CA SER A 201 -13.74 48.21 6.31
C SER A 201 -14.16 49.48 5.54
N ASN A 202 -14.55 49.31 4.28
CA ASN A 202 -14.92 50.42 3.41
C ASN A 202 -16.27 51.05 3.83
N ARG A 203 -17.18 50.27 4.43
CA ARG A 203 -18.46 50.76 4.95
C ARG A 203 -18.33 51.61 6.22
N THR A 204 -17.33 51.31 7.06
CA THR A 204 -17.03 52.11 8.26
C THR A 204 -16.31 53.43 7.96
N GLN A 205 -15.64 53.57 6.82
CA GLN A 205 -15.01 54.83 6.40
C GLN A 205 -15.99 55.83 5.76
N HIS A 206 -17.17 55.39 5.32
CA HIS A 206 -18.14 56.23 4.60
C HIS A 206 -19.39 56.59 5.40
N GLN A 207 -19.41 56.40 6.72
CA GLN A 207 -20.43 57.01 7.59
C GLN A 207 -19.92 58.38 8.09
N PRO A 208 -20.38 59.51 7.50
CA PRO A 208 -20.15 60.82 8.10
C PRO A 208 -20.98 60.92 9.39
N GLY A 209 -20.33 61.31 10.48
CA GLY A 209 -20.99 61.69 11.73
C GLY A 209 -21.66 63.05 11.63
#